data_AF-A0A8K0NYI2-F1
#
_entry.id   AF-A0A8K0NYI2-F1
#
_cell.length_a   1.000
_cell.length_b   1.000
_cell.length_c   1.000
_cell.angle_alpha   90.00
_cell.angle_beta   90.00
_cell.angle_gamma   90.00
#
_symmetry.space_group_name_H-M   'P 1'
#
loop_
_entity.id
_entity.type
_entity.pdbx_description
1 polymer ?
#
loop_
_entity_poly.entity_id
_entity_poly.type
_entity_poly.pdbx_seq_one_letter_code
_entity_poly.pdbx_strand_id
1 'polypeptide(L)'
;MGGQNQALWKECGIIGGKYAKTSNFCEHPCDVNRKLFFIPDTPHIMKSLRNHLTGHQLVTVPSSIVDELGFTCKEVKIEYIKQLFEIDSGNQLKLAPLLRESCLQPNHFEKMKVGLAIALLNHQTGAAIEYAVETNKISKDALTTAWFLKLMHRWFNVVASRTKCMALSREEGDDGETLAFLKKVRDIFTQIKIGGKGNWKPVQTGVVLATTTILYLHSLYSEKGFDFLLSSRLTQDSLENIFSCIRMKNPIPTPREFKKALRVITFSQFFQTSRSTSYENDDRVHLLNYMHLRSEDSMSGDLPFSSVNDEDEVEMEELGDDEANSLFYLTGRTVRQILPHISGCEKCKDAVEGGDELPDVSLLTELKDYTGSSLIKPSKSVFAVVKTAERCLRDQRESILKGVITHSRIVSLALEATGSSDLPTCHDVIGKLIKNYTRTRLHILVREFNSKLRAENSVKCGSRSIGMRMALHKL
;
A
#
# COMPACT_ATOMS: atom_id res chain seq x y z
N MET A 1 2.11 -19.37 -9.99
CA MET A 1 2.76 -19.87 -11.23
C MET A 1 1.94 -21.03 -11.77
N GLY A 2 1.42 -20.91 -13.00
CA GLY A 2 0.63 -21.99 -13.62
C GLY A 2 1.49 -23.23 -13.91
N GLY A 3 0.86 -24.42 -13.94
CA GLY A 3 1.57 -25.68 -14.16
C GLY A 3 2.31 -25.75 -15.50
N GLN A 4 1.74 -25.16 -16.56
CA GLN A 4 2.38 -25.08 -17.89
C GLN A 4 3.67 -24.25 -17.87
N ASN A 5 3.68 -23.10 -17.18
CA ASN A 5 4.90 -22.29 -17.05
C ASN A 5 5.98 -23.05 -16.28
N GLN A 6 5.60 -23.85 -15.28
CA GLN A 6 6.55 -24.70 -14.56
C GLN A 6 7.11 -25.84 -15.43
N ALA A 7 6.31 -26.37 -16.37
CA ALA A 7 6.79 -27.34 -17.35
C ALA A 7 7.82 -26.72 -18.30
N LEU A 8 7.52 -25.53 -18.85
CA LEU A 8 8.46 -24.76 -19.67
C LEU A 8 9.78 -24.49 -18.93
N TRP A 9 9.72 -24.13 -17.65
CA TRP A 9 10.92 -23.91 -16.85
C TRP A 9 11.78 -25.17 -16.74
N LYS A 10 11.17 -26.34 -16.58
CA LYS A 10 11.90 -27.61 -16.54
C LYS A 10 12.57 -27.92 -17.87
N GLU A 11 11.87 -27.69 -18.98
CA GLU A 11 12.42 -27.87 -20.34
C GLU A 11 13.62 -26.95 -20.57
N CYS A 12 13.59 -25.72 -20.07
CA CYS A 12 14.69 -24.78 -20.15
C CYS A 12 15.79 -24.97 -19.08
N GLY A 13 15.73 -26.03 -18.26
CA GLY A 13 16.72 -26.29 -17.21
C GLY A 13 16.72 -25.26 -16.06
N ILE A 14 15.60 -24.55 -15.87
CA ILE A 14 15.43 -23.53 -14.84
C ILE A 14 15.05 -24.20 -13.52
N ILE A 15 15.88 -23.98 -12.51
CA ILE A 15 15.75 -24.63 -11.21
C ILE A 15 15.86 -23.56 -10.13
N GLY A 16 14.86 -23.46 -9.26
CA GLY A 16 14.96 -22.72 -8.00
C GLY A 16 14.51 -23.63 -6.87
N GLY A 17 15.46 -24.09 -6.06
CA GLY A 17 15.19 -25.09 -5.04
C GLY A 17 16.22 -25.06 -3.91
N LYS A 18 15.85 -25.65 -2.77
CA LYS A 18 16.70 -25.73 -1.57
C LYS A 18 17.98 -26.55 -1.76
N TYR A 19 17.92 -27.59 -2.58
CA TYR A 19 18.97 -28.61 -2.71
C TYR A 19 19.74 -28.55 -4.02
N ALA A 20 19.46 -27.55 -4.86
CA ALA A 20 20.09 -27.39 -6.17
C ALA A 20 20.53 -25.95 -6.36
N LYS A 21 21.68 -25.75 -7.02
CA LYS A 21 22.13 -24.41 -7.42
C LYS A 21 21.04 -23.78 -8.28
N THR A 22 20.66 -22.55 -7.94
CA THR A 22 19.62 -21.85 -8.70
C THR A 22 20.13 -21.59 -10.12
N SER A 23 19.41 -22.14 -11.10
CA SER A 23 19.62 -21.91 -12.53
C SER A 23 18.46 -21.04 -13.02
N ASN A 24 18.78 -19.86 -13.52
CA ASN A 24 17.80 -18.81 -13.82
C ASN A 24 17.86 -18.31 -15.27
N PHE A 25 18.65 -18.95 -16.12
CA PHE A 25 18.72 -18.64 -17.54
C PHE A 25 18.92 -19.90 -18.38
N CYS A 26 18.59 -19.82 -19.66
CA CYS A 26 19.07 -20.73 -20.69
C CYS A 26 19.79 -19.95 -21.80
N GLU A 27 20.46 -20.66 -22.70
CA GLU A 27 21.08 -20.04 -23.88
C GLU A 27 20.00 -19.53 -24.85
N HIS A 28 20.28 -18.40 -25.51
CA HIS A 28 19.36 -17.86 -26.50
C HIS A 28 19.36 -18.76 -27.75
N PRO A 29 18.18 -19.16 -28.28
CA PRO A 29 18.08 -20.18 -29.32
C PRO A 29 18.76 -19.79 -30.64
N CYS A 30 18.96 -18.49 -30.88
CA CYS A 30 19.62 -17.97 -32.08
C CYS A 30 21.01 -17.39 -31.82
N ASP A 31 21.47 -17.27 -30.57
CA ASP A 31 22.75 -16.62 -30.24
C ASP A 31 23.33 -17.19 -28.93
N VAL A 32 24.29 -18.08 -29.06
CA VAL A 32 24.94 -18.76 -27.92
C VAL A 32 25.64 -17.79 -26.95
N ASN A 33 25.97 -16.57 -27.39
CA ASN A 33 26.59 -15.56 -26.53
C ASN A 33 25.58 -14.81 -25.66
N ARG A 34 24.27 -15.02 -25.89
CA ARG A 34 23.19 -14.36 -25.16
C ARG A 34 22.47 -15.35 -24.25
N LYS A 35 22.09 -14.85 -23.07
CA LYS A 35 21.33 -15.60 -22.07
C LYS A 35 19.89 -15.11 -22.04
N LEU A 36 18.95 -16.03 -21.97
CA LEU A 36 17.54 -15.79 -21.72
C LEU A 36 17.23 -16.03 -20.26
N PHE A 37 17.04 -14.94 -19.50
CA PHE A 37 16.73 -15.01 -18.08
C PHE A 37 15.24 -15.24 -17.83
N PHE A 38 14.93 -16.09 -16.85
CA PHE A 38 13.57 -16.40 -16.42
C PHE A 38 13.29 -15.73 -15.08
N ILE A 39 12.17 -15.03 -15.00
CA ILE A 39 11.72 -14.36 -13.79
C ILE A 39 10.24 -14.68 -13.52
N PRO A 40 9.90 -15.11 -12.29
CA PRO A 40 8.50 -15.19 -11.88
C PRO A 40 7.92 -13.80 -11.63
N ASP A 41 6.61 -13.68 -11.84
CA ASP A 41 5.91 -12.45 -11.51
C ASP A 41 5.86 -12.20 -9.99
N THR A 42 6.49 -11.10 -9.56
CA THR A 42 6.64 -10.74 -8.14
C THR A 42 5.32 -10.33 -7.46
N PRO A 43 4.38 -9.59 -8.10
CA PRO A 43 3.02 -9.41 -7.58
C PRO A 43 2.29 -10.73 -7.27
N HIS A 44 2.38 -11.73 -8.14
CA HIS A 44 1.78 -13.05 -7.88
C HIS A 44 2.45 -13.80 -6.74
N ILE A 45 3.77 -13.64 -6.53
CA ILE A 45 4.47 -14.18 -5.36
C ILE A 45 3.90 -13.56 -4.08
N MET A 46 3.76 -12.24 -4.02
CA MET A 46 3.21 -11.53 -2.87
C MET A 46 1.80 -12.01 -2.52
N LYS A 47 0.94 -12.16 -3.54
CA LYS A 47 -0.41 -12.75 -3.37
C LYS A 47 -0.36 -14.18 -2.86
N SER A 48 0.58 -14.98 -3.37
CA SER A 48 0.72 -16.37 -2.93
C SER A 48 1.12 -16.44 -1.46
N LEU A 49 2.08 -15.63 -1.00
CA LEU A 49 2.45 -15.56 0.42
C LEU A 49 1.26 -15.19 1.31
N ARG A 50 0.50 -14.14 0.94
CA ARG A 50 -0.74 -13.79 1.64
C ARG A 50 -1.68 -14.98 1.71
N ASN A 51 -1.91 -15.67 0.59
CA ASN A 51 -2.84 -16.81 0.56
C ASN A 51 -2.40 -17.97 1.48
N HIS A 52 -1.09 -18.20 1.66
CA HIS A 52 -0.60 -19.19 2.62
C HIS A 52 -0.90 -18.77 4.06
N LEU A 53 -0.69 -17.49 4.41
CA LEU A 53 -1.01 -16.95 5.74
C LEU A 53 -2.51 -16.96 6.03
N THR A 54 -3.34 -16.43 5.11
CA THR A 54 -4.81 -16.41 5.29
C THR A 54 -5.44 -17.79 5.20
N GLY A 55 -4.73 -18.78 4.65
CA GLY A 55 -5.12 -20.19 4.66
C GLY A 55 -4.62 -20.95 5.88
N HIS A 56 -4.15 -20.25 6.92
CA HIS A 56 -3.67 -20.80 8.20
C HIS A 56 -2.53 -21.81 8.05
N GLN A 57 -1.71 -21.68 6.99
CA GLN A 57 -0.53 -22.52 6.86
C GLN A 57 0.57 -22.02 7.78
N LEU A 58 1.16 -22.95 8.53
CA LEU A 58 2.28 -22.66 9.41
C LEU A 58 3.50 -22.17 8.59
N VAL A 59 3.92 -20.93 8.81
CA VAL A 59 5.17 -20.40 8.25
C VAL A 59 6.19 -20.33 9.39
N THR A 60 7.30 -21.05 9.24
CA THR A 60 8.35 -21.14 10.26
C THR A 60 9.63 -20.50 9.75
N VAL A 61 10.14 -19.54 10.52
CA VAL A 61 11.40 -18.83 10.30
C VAL A 61 12.57 -19.68 10.83
N PRO A 62 13.77 -19.60 10.24
CA PRO A 62 14.95 -20.35 10.71
C PRO A 62 15.36 -19.96 12.14
N SER A 63 15.80 -20.93 12.95
CA SER A 63 16.24 -20.68 14.33
C SER A 63 17.36 -19.64 14.43
N SER A 64 18.28 -19.61 13.47
CA SER A 64 19.36 -18.61 13.45
C SER A 64 18.85 -17.17 13.46
N ILE A 65 17.72 -16.90 12.80
CA ILE A 65 17.10 -15.56 12.78
C ILE A 65 16.38 -15.27 14.10
N VAL A 66 15.75 -16.29 14.69
CA VAL A 66 15.07 -16.19 15.99
C VAL A 66 16.09 -15.85 17.07
N ASP A 67 17.25 -16.50 17.06
CA ASP A 67 18.34 -16.27 18.00
C ASP A 67 19.03 -14.91 17.75
N GLU A 68 19.31 -14.55 16.48
CA GLU A 68 19.90 -13.25 16.08
C GLU A 68 19.05 -12.06 16.54
N LEU A 69 17.72 -12.17 16.45
CA LEU A 69 16.78 -11.10 16.74
C LEU A 69 16.11 -11.22 18.12
N GLY A 70 16.46 -12.24 18.90
CA GLY A 70 15.90 -12.47 20.24
C GLY A 70 14.39 -12.75 20.26
N PHE A 71 13.85 -13.38 19.22
CA PHE A 71 12.43 -13.69 19.16
C PHE A 71 12.07 -14.87 20.07
N THR A 72 10.92 -14.77 20.75
CA THR A 72 10.39 -15.85 21.60
C THR A 72 9.73 -16.97 20.81
N CYS A 73 9.33 -16.69 19.56
CA CYS A 73 8.61 -17.60 18.69
C CYS A 73 9.25 -17.67 17.30
N LYS A 74 9.18 -18.83 16.65
CA LYS A 74 9.67 -19.06 15.28
C LYS A 74 8.58 -18.97 14.20
N GLU A 75 7.33 -18.78 14.60
CA GLU A 75 6.16 -18.96 13.74
C GLU A 75 5.56 -17.62 13.34
N VAL A 76 5.26 -17.47 12.06
CA VAL A 76 4.50 -16.33 11.52
C VAL A 76 3.04 -16.74 11.47
N LYS A 77 2.19 -15.98 12.17
CA LYS A 77 0.79 -16.33 12.43
C LYS A 77 -0.14 -15.21 11.99
N ILE A 78 -1.23 -15.60 11.30
CA ILE A 78 -2.26 -14.65 10.86
C ILE A 78 -3.09 -14.16 12.06
N GLU A 79 -3.10 -14.91 13.15
CA GLU A 79 -3.81 -14.64 14.39
C GLU A 79 -3.38 -13.31 15.01
N TYR A 80 -2.08 -12.99 15.04
CA TYR A 80 -1.61 -11.70 15.56
C TYR A 80 -2.06 -10.51 14.69
N ILE A 81 -2.21 -10.72 13.38
CA ILE A 81 -2.74 -9.68 12.48
C ILE A 81 -4.25 -9.48 12.70
N LYS A 82 -4.99 -10.55 13.05
CA LYS A 82 -6.40 -10.46 13.43
C LYS A 82 -6.59 -9.75 14.77
N GLN A 83 -5.77 -10.08 15.77
CA GLN A 83 -5.76 -9.37 17.06
C GLN A 83 -5.49 -7.88 16.87
N LEU A 84 -4.49 -7.52 16.05
CA LEU A 84 -4.26 -6.11 15.71
C LEU A 84 -5.48 -5.47 15.04
N PHE A 85 -6.14 -6.16 14.12
CA PHE A 85 -7.34 -5.64 13.46
C PHE A 85 -8.51 -5.44 14.42
N GLU A 86 -8.68 -6.32 15.41
CA GLU A 86 -9.70 -6.18 16.45
C GLU A 86 -9.42 -4.95 17.32
N ILE A 87 -8.18 -4.78 17.79
CA ILE A 87 -7.74 -3.59 18.53
C ILE A 87 -7.97 -2.32 17.71
N ASP A 88 -7.57 -2.33 16.44
CA ASP A 88 -7.66 -1.18 15.55
C ASP A 88 -9.09 -0.88 15.03
N SER A 89 -10.04 -1.80 15.25
CA SER A 89 -11.43 -1.64 14.83
C SER A 89 -12.21 -0.65 15.69
N GLY A 90 -11.82 -0.50 16.97
CA GLY A 90 -12.39 0.47 17.89
C GLY A 90 -11.88 1.90 17.68
N ASN A 91 -10.76 2.07 16.99
CA ASN A 91 -10.12 3.37 16.80
C ASN A 91 -10.66 4.10 15.57
N GLN A 92 -10.99 5.39 15.70
CA GLN A 92 -11.25 6.29 14.58
C GLN A 92 -9.96 6.65 13.84
N LEU A 93 -8.85 6.80 14.59
CA LEU A 93 -7.52 6.99 14.03
C LEU A 93 -6.74 5.68 14.11
N LYS A 94 -6.70 5.00 12.97
CA LYS A 94 -6.15 3.65 12.86
C LYS A 94 -4.62 3.60 12.95
N LEU A 95 -4.11 2.66 13.74
CA LEU A 95 -2.70 2.26 13.80
C LEU A 95 -2.25 1.71 12.44
N ALA A 96 -3.07 0.87 11.80
CA ALA A 96 -2.81 0.23 10.51
C ALA A 96 -3.93 0.56 9.48
N PRO A 97 -3.98 1.79 8.94
CA PRO A 97 -5.10 2.29 8.13
C PRO A 97 -5.31 1.58 6.78
N LEU A 98 -4.32 0.80 6.33
CA LEU A 98 -4.41 -0.02 5.12
C LEU A 98 -5.03 -1.40 5.40
N LEU A 99 -4.99 -1.87 6.65
CA LEU A 99 -5.53 -3.17 7.04
C LEU A 99 -7.06 -3.11 7.03
N ARG A 100 -7.66 -4.04 6.29
CA ARG A 100 -9.12 -4.17 6.13
C ARG A 100 -9.50 -5.62 6.32
N GLU A 101 -10.77 -5.85 6.62
CA GLU A 101 -11.33 -7.20 6.75
C GLU A 101 -11.09 -8.05 5.49
N SER A 102 -11.25 -7.47 4.30
CA SER A 102 -10.97 -8.12 3.00
C SER A 102 -9.49 -8.52 2.81
N CYS A 103 -8.56 -8.00 3.60
CA CYS A 103 -7.18 -8.45 3.62
C CYS A 103 -7.03 -9.79 4.35
N LEU A 104 -7.74 -9.95 5.47
CA LEU A 104 -7.69 -11.10 6.37
C LEU A 104 -8.54 -12.26 5.86
N GLN A 105 -9.74 -11.95 5.36
CA GLN A 105 -10.71 -12.93 4.86
C GLN A 105 -11.12 -12.60 3.42
N PRO A 106 -10.19 -12.71 2.45
CA PRO A 106 -10.47 -12.37 1.06
C PRO A 106 -11.44 -13.39 0.42
N ASN A 107 -12.48 -12.89 -0.25
CA ASN A 107 -13.32 -13.72 -1.12
C ASN A 107 -12.56 -14.15 -2.41
N HIS A 108 -13.18 -14.99 -3.25
CA HIS A 108 -12.53 -15.54 -4.46
C HIS A 108 -11.97 -14.45 -5.40
N PHE A 109 -12.68 -13.34 -5.60
CA PHE A 109 -12.23 -12.24 -6.44
C PHE A 109 -11.15 -11.39 -5.76
N GLU A 110 -11.26 -11.17 -4.46
CA GLU A 110 -10.29 -10.44 -3.64
C GLU A 110 -8.96 -11.19 -3.49
N LYS A 111 -8.99 -12.53 -3.56
CA LYS A 111 -7.77 -13.35 -3.64
C LYS A 111 -6.89 -12.97 -4.82
N MET A 112 -7.46 -12.40 -5.89
CA MET A 112 -6.72 -11.96 -7.08
C MET A 112 -6.15 -10.56 -6.98
N LYS A 113 -6.65 -9.72 -6.05
CA LYS A 113 -6.24 -8.32 -5.89
C LYS A 113 -4.89 -8.22 -5.18
N VAL A 114 -3.85 -7.81 -5.91
CA VAL A 114 -2.48 -7.61 -5.36
C VAL A 114 -2.48 -6.55 -4.25
N GLY A 115 -3.28 -5.49 -4.40
CA GLY A 115 -3.35 -4.41 -3.41
C GLY A 115 -3.73 -4.87 -2.00
N LEU A 116 -4.55 -5.92 -1.86
CA LEU A 116 -4.90 -6.49 -0.55
C LEU A 116 -3.73 -7.27 0.06
N ALA A 117 -2.91 -7.92 -0.78
CA ALA A 117 -1.71 -8.61 -0.32
C ALA A 117 -0.65 -7.61 0.17
N ILE A 118 -0.45 -6.50 -0.56
CA ILE A 118 0.47 -5.42 -0.16
C ILE A 118 0.00 -4.72 1.12
N ALA A 119 -1.32 -4.57 1.30
CA ALA A 119 -1.88 -3.97 2.51
C ALA A 119 -1.70 -4.87 3.75
N LEU A 120 -1.78 -6.20 3.59
CA LEU A 120 -1.53 -7.16 4.67
C LEU A 120 -0.03 -7.27 4.98
N LEU A 121 0.78 -7.51 3.95
CA LEU A 121 2.24 -7.65 4.03
C LEU A 121 2.90 -6.26 3.94
N ASN A 122 2.56 -5.40 4.88
CA ASN A 122 2.99 -4.00 4.89
C ASN A 122 3.92 -3.68 6.07
N HIS A 123 4.85 -2.74 5.86
CA HIS A 123 5.68 -2.20 6.92
C HIS A 123 4.87 -1.56 8.05
N GLN A 124 3.83 -0.78 7.72
CA GLN A 124 2.99 -0.10 8.71
C GLN A 124 2.21 -1.10 9.57
N THR A 125 1.75 -2.19 8.98
CA THR A 125 1.09 -3.28 9.72
C THR A 125 2.08 -3.96 10.67
N GLY A 126 3.31 -4.22 10.22
CA GLY A 126 4.36 -4.76 11.10
C GLY A 126 4.70 -3.82 12.26
N ALA A 127 4.90 -2.52 11.99
CA ALA A 127 5.16 -1.51 13.02
C ALA A 127 4.01 -1.38 14.03
N ALA A 128 2.76 -1.50 13.57
CA ALA A 128 1.60 -1.48 14.46
C ALA A 128 1.52 -2.73 15.36
N ILE A 129 1.99 -3.90 14.89
CA ILE A 129 2.11 -5.10 15.73
C ILE A 129 3.19 -4.89 16.80
N GLU A 130 4.36 -4.35 16.44
CA GLU A 130 5.43 -4.05 17.41
C GLU A 130 4.94 -3.09 18.50
N TYR A 131 4.26 -2.02 18.11
CA TYR A 131 3.65 -1.07 19.03
C TYR A 131 2.65 -1.76 19.99
N ALA A 132 1.81 -2.65 19.45
CA ALA A 132 0.85 -3.40 20.27
C ALA A 132 1.53 -4.41 21.21
N VAL A 133 2.73 -4.90 20.88
CA VAL A 133 3.55 -5.73 21.78
C VAL A 133 4.18 -4.90 22.89
N GLU A 134 4.74 -3.74 22.56
CA GLU A 134 5.38 -2.84 23.54
C GLU A 134 4.37 -2.26 24.54
N THR A 135 3.15 -2.01 24.09
CA THR A 135 2.01 -1.61 24.96
C THR A 135 1.34 -2.80 25.66
N ASN A 136 1.92 -4.01 25.60
CA ASN A 136 1.42 -5.25 26.21
C ASN A 136 -0.01 -5.68 25.78
N LYS A 137 -0.48 -5.22 24.62
CA LYS A 137 -1.79 -5.59 24.04
C LYS A 137 -1.74 -6.92 23.26
N ILE A 138 -0.58 -7.26 22.72
CA ILE A 138 -0.32 -8.50 21.99
C ILE A 138 0.90 -9.21 22.59
N SER A 139 0.93 -10.55 22.52
CA SER A 139 2.08 -11.36 22.96
C SER A 139 3.37 -11.00 22.21
N LYS A 140 4.52 -11.05 22.91
CA LYS A 140 5.86 -10.90 22.33
C LYS A 140 6.16 -11.85 21.17
N ASP A 141 5.46 -12.98 21.11
CA ASP A 141 5.54 -13.93 20.00
C ASP A 141 5.14 -13.31 18.65
N ALA A 142 4.38 -12.21 18.66
CA ALA A 142 3.96 -11.50 17.46
C ALA A 142 5.11 -10.76 16.75
N LEU A 143 6.23 -10.51 17.42
CA LEU A 143 7.41 -9.82 16.85
C LEU A 143 7.94 -10.55 15.61
N THR A 144 7.93 -11.88 15.61
CA THR A 144 8.32 -12.69 14.45
C THR A 144 7.42 -12.44 13.25
N THR A 145 6.13 -12.25 13.50
CA THR A 145 5.16 -11.89 12.45
C THR A 145 5.42 -10.48 11.95
N ALA A 146 5.57 -9.51 12.85
CA ALA A 146 5.86 -8.11 12.49
C ALA A 146 7.11 -7.98 11.60
N TRP A 147 8.20 -8.63 12.01
CA TRP A 147 9.45 -8.68 11.24
C TRP A 147 9.24 -9.27 9.85
N PHE A 148 8.49 -10.37 9.73
CA PHE A 148 8.23 -11.00 8.44
C PHE A 148 7.41 -10.08 7.51
N LEU A 149 6.42 -9.34 8.03
CA LEU A 149 5.67 -8.36 7.24
C LEU A 149 6.58 -7.25 6.71
N LYS A 150 7.46 -6.71 7.57
CA LYS A 150 8.44 -5.68 7.18
C LYS A 150 9.44 -6.20 6.14
N LEU A 151 9.97 -7.41 6.33
CA LEU A 151 10.88 -8.10 5.41
C LEU A 151 10.27 -8.20 4.01
N MET A 152 9.04 -8.71 3.93
CA MET A 152 8.37 -8.92 2.66
C MET A 152 7.98 -7.61 1.96
N HIS A 153 7.57 -6.60 2.73
CA HIS A 153 7.28 -5.28 2.20
C HIS A 153 8.53 -4.62 1.60
N ARG A 154 9.67 -4.63 2.32
CA ARG A 154 10.96 -4.13 1.83
C ARG A 154 11.39 -4.86 0.56
N TRP A 155 11.33 -6.20 0.57
CA TRP A 155 11.65 -7.00 -0.61
C TRP A 155 10.80 -6.60 -1.82
N PHE A 156 9.48 -6.47 -1.65
CA PHE A 156 8.58 -6.12 -2.75
C PHE A 156 8.82 -4.72 -3.32
N ASN A 157 9.08 -3.73 -2.46
CA ASN A 157 9.39 -2.37 -2.92
C ASN A 157 10.63 -2.34 -3.82
N VAL A 158 11.64 -3.17 -3.52
CA VAL A 158 12.85 -3.30 -4.34
C VAL A 158 12.58 -4.09 -5.62
N VAL A 159 11.90 -5.24 -5.56
CA VAL A 159 11.71 -6.12 -6.73
C VAL A 159 10.55 -5.72 -7.66
N ALA A 160 9.75 -4.73 -7.28
CA ALA A 160 8.68 -4.15 -8.08
C ALA A 160 8.81 -2.62 -8.21
N SER A 161 10.03 -2.09 -8.07
CA SER A 161 10.33 -0.66 -8.09
C SER A 161 10.06 0.00 -9.44
N ARG A 162 9.31 1.11 -9.41
CA ARG A 162 8.91 1.91 -10.59
C ARG A 162 9.61 3.26 -10.67
N THR A 163 10.29 3.68 -9.61
CA THR A 163 10.85 5.03 -9.46
C THR A 163 12.36 4.97 -9.34
N LYS A 164 13.04 5.98 -9.89
CA LYS A 164 14.51 6.08 -9.85
C LYS A 164 15.07 6.03 -8.43
N CYS A 165 14.38 6.65 -7.47
CA CYS A 165 14.81 6.68 -6.06
C CYS A 165 14.84 5.32 -5.37
N MET A 166 14.12 4.31 -5.90
CA MET A 166 14.07 2.95 -5.34
C MET A 166 14.61 1.94 -6.35
N ALA A 167 15.25 2.42 -7.43
CA ALA A 167 15.84 1.56 -8.44
C ALA A 167 17.17 1.01 -7.91
N LEU A 168 17.56 -0.18 -8.38
CA LEU A 168 18.90 -0.69 -8.10
C LEU A 168 19.89 0.11 -8.95
N SER A 169 20.57 1.06 -8.35
CA SER A 169 21.50 1.97 -8.99
C SER A 169 22.92 1.39 -9.10
N ARG A 170 23.80 2.11 -9.77
CA ARG A 170 25.22 1.77 -9.81
C ARG A 170 26.01 2.46 -8.68
N GLU A 171 25.42 3.45 -8.00
CA GLU A 171 26.15 4.32 -7.08
C GLU A 171 26.60 3.56 -5.81
N GLU A 172 27.84 3.82 -5.38
CA GLU A 172 28.62 2.99 -4.46
C GLU A 172 28.16 3.03 -2.97
N GLY A 173 27.01 3.64 -2.66
CA GLY A 173 26.53 3.84 -1.28
C GLY A 173 25.34 2.97 -0.87
N ASP A 174 24.17 3.18 -1.51
CA ASP A 174 22.87 2.61 -1.09
C ASP A 174 22.59 1.21 -1.67
N ASP A 175 23.18 0.93 -2.84
CA ASP A 175 23.01 -0.35 -3.51
C ASP A 175 23.71 -1.51 -2.79
N GLY A 176 24.82 -1.26 -2.11
CA GLY A 176 25.52 -2.29 -1.34
C GLY A 176 24.63 -2.92 -0.26
N GLU A 177 23.92 -2.09 0.50
CA GLU A 177 22.98 -2.54 1.52
C GLU A 177 21.77 -3.24 0.90
N THR A 178 21.21 -2.66 -0.17
CA THR A 178 20.04 -3.24 -0.85
C THR A 178 20.35 -4.59 -1.50
N LEU A 179 21.52 -4.75 -2.12
CA LEU A 179 21.98 -6.01 -2.70
C LEU A 179 22.29 -7.04 -1.60
N ALA A 180 22.90 -6.62 -0.48
CA ALA A 180 23.12 -7.49 0.68
C ALA A 180 21.79 -7.96 1.28
N PHE A 181 20.81 -7.05 1.38
CA PHE A 181 19.45 -7.35 1.82
C PHE A 181 18.79 -8.38 0.90
N LEU A 182 18.85 -8.20 -0.43
CA LEU A 182 18.29 -9.17 -1.39
C LEU A 182 18.95 -10.55 -1.25
N LYS A 183 20.28 -10.61 -1.07
CA LYS A 183 20.99 -11.88 -0.79
C LYS A 183 20.49 -12.51 0.53
N LYS A 184 20.33 -11.73 1.60
CA LYS A 184 19.77 -12.20 2.89
C LYS A 184 18.36 -12.75 2.71
N VAL A 185 17.49 -12.06 1.98
CA VAL A 185 16.11 -12.54 1.70
C VAL A 185 16.14 -13.86 0.93
N ARG A 186 16.95 -13.97 -0.12
CA ARG A 186 17.12 -15.22 -0.88
C ARG A 186 17.50 -16.36 0.06
N ASP A 187 18.49 -16.16 0.92
CA ASP A 187 19.02 -17.19 1.81
C ASP A 187 17.99 -17.58 2.88
N ILE A 188 17.30 -16.60 3.48
CA ILE A 188 16.17 -16.84 4.40
C ILE A 188 15.11 -17.73 3.74
N PHE A 189 14.72 -17.46 2.49
CA PHE A 189 13.68 -18.21 1.81
C PHE A 189 14.08 -19.65 1.44
N THR A 190 15.37 -19.96 1.38
CA THR A 190 15.85 -21.35 1.27
C THR A 190 15.67 -22.16 2.55
N GLN A 191 15.58 -21.48 3.70
CA GLN A 191 15.54 -22.10 5.01
C GLN A 191 14.13 -22.07 5.65
N ILE A 192 13.29 -21.10 5.29
CA ILE A 192 11.89 -21.02 5.72
C ILE A 192 11.15 -22.31 5.40
N LYS A 193 10.24 -22.71 6.30
CA LYS A 193 9.31 -23.83 6.08
C LYS A 193 7.89 -23.30 5.97
N ILE A 194 7.14 -23.77 4.97
CA ILE A 194 5.73 -23.39 4.75
C ILE A 194 4.84 -24.64 4.75
N GLY A 195 3.87 -24.65 5.67
CA GLY A 195 2.96 -25.76 5.96
C GLY A 195 3.55 -26.77 6.96
N GLY A 196 2.68 -27.58 7.59
CA GLY A 196 3.08 -28.50 8.68
C GLY A 196 4.11 -29.57 8.30
N LYS A 197 4.14 -30.01 7.03
CA LYS A 197 5.15 -30.96 6.51
C LYS A 197 6.46 -30.29 6.07
N GLY A 198 6.51 -28.96 5.99
CA GLY A 198 7.69 -28.22 5.53
C GLY A 198 8.11 -28.49 4.08
N ASN A 199 7.18 -28.97 3.24
CA ASN A 199 7.47 -29.25 1.83
C ASN A 199 7.81 -27.96 1.07
N TRP A 200 8.79 -28.05 0.18
CA TRP A 200 9.17 -26.93 -0.69
C TRP A 200 7.99 -26.47 -1.56
N LYS A 201 7.58 -25.21 -1.40
CA LYS A 201 6.44 -24.63 -2.11
C LYS A 201 6.89 -23.81 -3.32
N PRO A 202 6.07 -23.72 -4.39
CA PRO A 202 6.36 -22.85 -5.53
C PRO A 202 6.62 -21.39 -5.18
N VAL A 203 6.01 -20.87 -4.10
CA VAL A 203 6.25 -19.50 -3.64
C VAL A 203 7.70 -19.28 -3.19
N GLN A 204 8.34 -20.30 -2.61
CA GLN A 204 9.75 -20.24 -2.18
C GLN A 204 10.68 -20.24 -3.40
N THR A 205 10.42 -21.13 -4.36
CA THR A 205 11.09 -21.08 -5.68
C THR A 205 10.93 -19.69 -6.30
N GLY A 206 9.74 -19.11 -6.24
CA GLY A 206 9.44 -17.80 -6.79
C GLY A 206 10.33 -16.71 -6.20
N VAL A 207 10.40 -16.60 -4.86
CA VAL A 207 11.22 -15.58 -4.20
C VAL A 207 12.72 -15.78 -4.52
N VAL A 208 13.22 -17.01 -4.41
CA VAL A 208 14.63 -17.33 -4.66
C VAL A 208 15.00 -17.01 -6.11
N LEU A 209 14.18 -17.43 -7.07
CA LEU A 209 14.43 -17.23 -8.49
C LEU A 209 14.32 -15.76 -8.89
N ALA A 210 13.26 -15.04 -8.48
CA ALA A 210 13.11 -13.63 -8.78
C ALA A 210 14.29 -12.80 -8.24
N THR A 211 14.66 -13.05 -6.99
CA THR A 211 15.75 -12.33 -6.34
C THR A 211 17.09 -12.63 -7.01
N THR A 212 17.34 -13.90 -7.34
CA THR A 212 18.58 -14.31 -8.03
C THR A 212 18.65 -13.68 -9.43
N THR A 213 17.57 -13.70 -10.20
CA THR A 213 17.53 -13.08 -11.53
C THR A 213 17.75 -11.58 -11.47
N ILE A 214 17.13 -10.87 -10.53
CA ILE A 214 17.33 -9.42 -10.39
C ILE A 214 18.79 -9.09 -10.04
N LEU A 215 19.41 -9.85 -9.14
CA LEU A 215 20.83 -9.68 -8.79
C LEU A 215 21.76 -9.89 -9.99
N TYR A 216 21.51 -10.92 -10.82
CA TYR A 216 22.29 -11.16 -12.04
C TYR A 216 22.06 -10.10 -13.12
N LEU A 217 20.83 -9.63 -13.28
CA LEU A 217 20.53 -8.58 -14.25
C LEU A 217 21.16 -7.26 -13.83
N HIS A 218 21.13 -6.93 -12.54
CA HIS A 218 21.83 -5.76 -12.00
C HIS A 218 23.32 -5.83 -12.34
N SER A 219 24.02 -6.91 -12.00
CA SER A 219 25.45 -7.04 -12.31
C SER A 219 25.74 -6.93 -13.82
N LEU A 220 24.94 -7.60 -14.66
CA LEU A 220 25.10 -7.60 -16.10
C LEU A 220 24.90 -6.20 -16.72
N TYR A 221 23.89 -5.46 -16.25
CA TYR A 221 23.61 -4.12 -16.79
C TYR A 221 24.57 -3.07 -16.21
N SER A 222 25.03 -3.22 -14.97
CA SER A 222 26.10 -2.39 -14.41
C SER A 222 27.41 -2.55 -15.18
N GLU A 223 27.80 -3.78 -15.55
CA GLU A 223 28.97 -4.05 -16.42
C GLU A 223 28.82 -3.39 -17.81
N LYS A 224 27.60 -3.30 -18.31
CA LYS A 224 27.29 -2.64 -19.60
C LYS A 224 27.17 -1.11 -19.49
N GLY A 225 27.41 -0.53 -18.32
CA GLY A 225 27.39 0.92 -18.11
C GLY A 225 26.00 1.53 -17.92
N PHE A 226 24.98 0.74 -17.53
CA PHE A 226 23.69 1.30 -17.15
C PHE A 226 23.73 1.84 -15.71
N ASP A 227 23.10 3.00 -15.50
CA ASP A 227 23.09 3.69 -14.21
C ASP A 227 22.17 3.04 -13.17
N PHE A 228 21.07 2.42 -13.61
CA PHE A 228 20.10 1.78 -12.72
C PHE A 228 19.23 0.74 -13.43
N LEU A 229 18.62 -0.15 -12.65
CA LEU A 229 17.67 -1.16 -13.11
C LEU A 229 16.28 -0.96 -12.45
N LEU A 230 15.26 -0.77 -13.29
CA LEU A 230 13.86 -0.72 -12.86
C LEU A 230 13.24 -2.11 -12.89
N SER A 231 13.19 -2.77 -11.73
CA SER A 231 12.68 -4.12 -11.55
C SER A 231 11.19 -4.27 -11.90
N SER A 232 10.38 -3.19 -11.83
CA SER A 232 8.97 -3.25 -12.26
C SER A 232 8.77 -3.60 -13.74
N ARG A 233 9.80 -3.41 -14.58
CA ARG A 233 9.74 -3.79 -16.01
C ARG A 233 9.89 -5.29 -16.23
N LEU A 234 10.25 -6.03 -15.18
CA LEU A 234 10.41 -7.48 -15.19
C LEU A 234 9.15 -8.21 -14.71
N THR A 235 8.07 -7.49 -14.39
CA THR A 235 6.77 -8.07 -14.02
C THR A 235 5.83 -8.17 -15.23
N GLN A 236 4.77 -8.97 -15.10
CA GLN A 236 3.78 -9.11 -16.17
C GLN A 236 2.63 -8.07 -16.07
N ASP A 237 2.77 -7.04 -15.23
CA ASP A 237 1.75 -6.00 -15.03
C ASP A 237 1.35 -5.31 -16.36
N SER A 238 2.32 -5.08 -17.25
CA SER A 238 2.08 -4.48 -18.57
C SER A 238 1.12 -5.32 -19.42
N LEU A 239 1.26 -6.65 -19.35
CA LEU A 239 0.37 -7.59 -20.03
C LEU A 239 -1.01 -7.61 -19.37
N GLU A 240 -1.07 -7.61 -18.04
CA GLU A 240 -2.34 -7.58 -17.30
C GLU A 240 -3.13 -6.28 -17.57
N ASN A 241 -2.45 -5.14 -17.72
CA ASN A 241 -3.08 -3.88 -18.10
C ASN A 241 -3.73 -3.96 -19.50
N ILE A 242 -3.10 -4.64 -20.47
CA ILE A 242 -3.70 -4.87 -21.79
C ILE A 242 -4.98 -5.71 -21.64
N PHE A 243 -4.95 -6.77 -20.83
CA PHE A 243 -6.15 -7.56 -20.56
C PHE A 243 -7.26 -6.74 -19.89
N SER A 244 -6.91 -5.84 -18.99
CA SER A 244 -7.88 -4.91 -18.40
C SER A 244 -8.52 -4.03 -19.47
N CYS A 245 -7.74 -3.42 -20.36
CA CYS A 245 -8.26 -2.61 -21.47
C CYS A 245 -9.22 -3.41 -22.37
N ILE A 246 -8.89 -4.67 -22.68
CA ILE A 246 -9.76 -5.54 -23.48
C ILE A 246 -11.08 -5.82 -22.74
N ARG A 247 -11.01 -6.10 -21.44
CA ARG A 247 -12.17 -6.45 -20.62
C ARG A 247 -13.06 -5.26 -20.24
N MET A 248 -12.63 -4.02 -20.50
CA MET A 248 -13.44 -2.83 -20.22
C MET A 248 -14.79 -2.85 -20.93
N LYS A 249 -14.87 -3.39 -22.16
CA LYS A 249 -16.12 -3.46 -22.93
C LYS A 249 -16.96 -4.68 -22.60
N ASN A 250 -16.31 -5.83 -22.50
CA ASN A 250 -16.94 -7.08 -22.14
C ASN A 250 -16.03 -7.78 -21.12
N PRO A 251 -16.48 -7.97 -19.86
CA PRO A 251 -15.69 -8.66 -18.83
C PRO A 251 -15.27 -10.08 -19.23
N ILE A 252 -16.04 -10.75 -20.11
CA ILE A 252 -15.79 -12.12 -20.58
C ILE A 252 -15.87 -12.13 -22.12
N PRO A 253 -14.83 -11.64 -22.82
CA PRO A 253 -14.85 -11.54 -24.28
C PRO A 253 -14.74 -12.91 -24.94
N THR A 254 -15.48 -13.12 -26.03
CA THR A 254 -15.27 -14.30 -26.89
C THR A 254 -13.91 -14.23 -27.60
N PRO A 255 -13.32 -15.33 -28.09
CA PRO A 255 -12.05 -15.28 -28.82
C PRO A 255 -12.05 -14.31 -30.02
N ARG A 256 -13.19 -14.18 -30.69
CA ARG A 256 -13.38 -13.22 -31.80
C ARG A 256 -13.38 -11.77 -31.32
N GLU A 257 -14.05 -11.49 -30.20
CA GLU A 257 -14.05 -10.16 -29.58
C GLU A 257 -12.66 -9.79 -29.06
N PHE A 258 -11.97 -10.74 -28.41
CA PHE A 258 -10.60 -10.56 -27.95
C PHE A 258 -9.67 -10.19 -29.10
N LYS A 259 -9.71 -10.94 -30.21
CA LYS A 259 -8.91 -10.66 -31.41
C LYS A 259 -9.20 -9.28 -31.99
N LYS A 260 -10.48 -8.88 -32.06
CA LYS A 260 -10.88 -7.55 -32.55
C LYS A 260 -10.39 -6.45 -31.63
N ALA A 261 -10.59 -6.59 -30.32
CA ALA A 261 -10.14 -5.62 -29.32
C ALA A 261 -8.62 -5.46 -29.33
N LEU A 262 -7.87 -6.57 -29.40
CA LEU A 262 -6.42 -6.55 -29.50
C LEU A 262 -5.95 -5.85 -30.78
N ARG A 263 -6.60 -6.10 -31.92
CA ARG A 263 -6.31 -5.41 -33.19
C ARG A 263 -6.51 -3.89 -33.06
N VAL A 264 -7.61 -3.46 -32.45
CA VAL A 264 -7.91 -2.04 -32.23
C VAL A 264 -6.88 -1.39 -31.29
N ILE A 265 -6.54 -2.04 -30.16
CA ILE A 265 -5.52 -1.55 -29.22
C ILE A 265 -4.16 -1.43 -29.90
N THR A 266 -3.79 -2.40 -30.73
CA THR A 266 -2.52 -2.38 -31.45
C THR A 266 -2.47 -1.19 -32.41
N PHE A 267 -3.52 -1.00 -33.22
CA PHE A 267 -3.59 0.13 -34.13
C PHE A 267 -3.58 1.48 -33.39
N SER A 268 -4.33 1.60 -32.28
CA SER A 268 -4.41 2.87 -31.55
C SER A 268 -3.08 3.31 -30.93
N GLN A 269 -2.14 2.38 -30.69
CA GLN A 269 -0.78 2.73 -30.24
C GLN A 269 0.05 3.42 -31.33
N PHE A 270 -0.15 3.06 -32.60
CA PHE A 270 0.58 3.64 -33.74
C PHE A 270 -0.08 4.89 -34.33
N PHE A 271 -1.36 5.11 -34.06
CA PHE A 271 -2.13 6.27 -34.51
C PHE A 271 -2.17 7.43 -33.50
N GLN A 272 -1.37 7.40 -32.43
CA GLN A 272 -1.25 8.55 -31.53
C GLN A 272 -0.49 9.66 -32.25
N THR A 273 -1.18 10.74 -32.57
CA THR A 273 -0.56 11.97 -33.08
C THR A 273 0.38 12.55 -32.02
N SER A 274 1.52 13.08 -32.44
CA SER A 274 2.46 13.75 -31.53
C SER A 274 1.78 14.94 -30.85
N ARG A 275 1.97 15.08 -29.52
CA ARG A 275 1.40 16.19 -28.73
C ARG A 275 1.87 17.61 -29.15
N SER A 276 2.79 17.73 -30.12
CA SER A 276 3.46 18.98 -30.50
C SER A 276 3.23 19.40 -31.96
N THR A 277 2.15 18.97 -32.61
CA THR A 277 1.84 19.40 -33.98
C THR A 277 0.80 20.52 -33.99
N SER A 278 1.06 21.57 -34.77
CA SER A 278 0.22 22.75 -34.97
C SER A 278 -1.00 22.53 -35.88
N TYR A 279 -1.35 21.28 -36.16
CA TYR A 279 -2.49 20.94 -37.02
C TYR A 279 -3.75 20.81 -36.16
N GLU A 280 -4.87 21.37 -36.62
CA GLU A 280 -6.19 21.12 -36.04
C GLU A 280 -6.46 19.62 -35.96
N ASN A 281 -7.04 19.17 -34.84
CA ASN A 281 -7.48 17.78 -34.68
C ASN A 281 -8.54 17.48 -35.74
N ASP A 282 -8.12 16.86 -36.85
CA ASP A 282 -9.00 16.29 -37.88
C ASP A 282 -10.02 15.34 -37.22
N ASP A 283 -11.27 15.41 -37.67
CA ASP A 283 -12.51 14.90 -37.07
C ASP A 283 -12.56 13.38 -36.86
N ARG A 284 -11.45 12.64 -36.92
CA ARG A 284 -11.34 11.18 -36.73
C ARG A 284 -11.46 10.71 -35.28
N VAL A 285 -11.89 11.59 -34.36
CA VAL A 285 -12.20 11.27 -32.95
C VAL A 285 -13.22 10.13 -32.85
N HIS A 286 -14.08 9.94 -33.85
CA HIS A 286 -15.05 8.83 -33.90
C HIS A 286 -14.40 7.43 -34.03
N LEU A 287 -13.17 7.29 -34.52
CA LEU A 287 -12.42 6.03 -34.50
C LEU A 287 -11.77 5.78 -33.12
N LEU A 288 -11.44 6.85 -32.39
CA LEU A 288 -10.92 6.84 -31.02
C LEU A 288 -12.05 6.77 -29.96
N ASN A 289 -13.31 7.03 -30.33
CA ASN A 289 -14.50 6.83 -29.50
C ASN A 289 -14.67 5.38 -29.02
N TYR A 290 -13.89 4.43 -29.57
CA TYR A 290 -13.79 3.11 -28.99
C TYR A 290 -13.22 3.11 -27.55
N MET A 291 -12.49 4.16 -27.14
CA MET A 291 -11.85 4.29 -25.82
C MET A 291 -12.54 5.25 -24.84
N HIS A 292 -13.46 6.11 -25.29
CA HIS A 292 -14.05 7.19 -24.47
C HIS A 292 -15.46 6.91 -23.92
N LEU A 293 -15.93 5.66 -23.92
CA LEU A 293 -17.19 5.29 -23.25
C LEU A 293 -17.01 5.24 -21.71
N ARG A 294 -16.94 6.41 -21.09
CA ARG A 294 -17.46 6.64 -19.76
C ARG A 294 -18.68 7.52 -19.91
N SER A 295 -19.87 6.97 -19.68
CA SER A 295 -20.97 7.79 -19.18
C SER A 295 -20.55 8.25 -17.79
N GLU A 296 -20.26 9.54 -17.66
CA GLU A 296 -20.26 10.23 -16.38
C GLU A 296 -21.72 10.30 -15.91
N ASP A 297 -22.16 9.33 -15.11
CA ASP A 297 -23.38 9.52 -14.31
C ASP A 297 -23.02 10.47 -13.15
N SER A 298 -22.99 11.77 -13.45
CA SER A 298 -23.10 12.82 -12.45
C SER A 298 -24.57 12.97 -12.07
N MET A 299 -25.00 12.27 -11.01
CA MET A 299 -26.22 12.62 -10.30
C MET A 299 -25.94 13.85 -9.42
N SER A 300 -26.00 15.04 -10.03
CA SER A 300 -26.14 16.29 -9.29
C SER A 300 -27.61 16.43 -8.88
N GLY A 301 -27.92 16.01 -7.66
CA GLY A 301 -29.18 16.35 -7.00
C GLY A 301 -28.87 17.35 -5.89
N ASP A 302 -29.14 18.63 -6.13
CA ASP A 302 -29.15 19.65 -5.09
C ASP A 302 -30.31 19.34 -4.13
N LEU A 303 -30.00 19.16 -2.84
CA LEU A 303 -30.99 19.08 -1.77
C LEU A 303 -31.02 20.41 -1.00
N PRO A 304 -32.20 20.95 -0.66
CA PRO A 304 -32.31 22.23 0.04
C PRO A 304 -31.78 22.13 1.48
N PHE A 305 -31.01 23.14 1.86
CA PHE A 305 -30.49 23.37 3.21
C PHE A 305 -31.63 23.71 4.17
N SER A 306 -31.79 22.95 5.26
CA SER A 306 -32.61 23.37 6.42
C SER A 306 -31.72 23.55 7.64
N SER A 307 -31.81 24.73 8.25
CA SER A 307 -31.20 25.09 9.53
C SER A 307 -31.76 24.24 10.66
N VAL A 308 -30.89 23.60 11.45
CA VAL A 308 -31.27 22.97 12.72
C VAL A 308 -30.40 23.58 13.81
N ASN A 309 -31.07 23.97 14.89
CA ASN A 309 -30.53 24.62 16.07
C ASN A 309 -29.49 23.74 16.77
N ASP A 310 -28.43 24.41 17.24
CA ASP A 310 -27.50 23.92 18.25
C ASP A 310 -28.25 23.67 19.57
N GLU A 311 -28.05 22.49 20.16
CA GLU A 311 -28.03 22.21 21.60
C GLU A 311 -28.07 20.68 21.78
N ASP A 312 -26.90 20.06 21.76
CA ASP A 312 -26.66 18.78 22.45
C ASP A 312 -25.21 18.81 22.93
N GLU A 313 -25.03 19.17 24.21
CA GLU A 313 -23.77 18.97 24.93
C GLU A 313 -23.51 17.46 25.05
N VAL A 314 -22.67 16.92 24.18
CA VAL A 314 -22.20 15.54 24.26
C VAL A 314 -20.88 15.52 25.03
N GLU A 315 -20.83 14.71 26.08
CA GLU A 315 -19.68 14.54 26.98
C GLU A 315 -18.38 14.21 26.23
N MET A 316 -17.29 14.85 26.69
CA MET A 316 -15.96 14.82 26.08
C MET A 316 -15.31 13.43 26.13
N GLU A 317 -15.22 12.73 25.01
CA GLU A 317 -14.39 11.51 24.91
C GLU A 317 -12.89 11.87 24.90
N GLU A 318 -12.16 11.46 25.93
CA GLU A 318 -10.69 11.52 25.92
C GLU A 318 -10.11 10.56 24.87
N LEU A 319 -9.16 11.06 24.06
CA LEU A 319 -8.41 10.27 23.09
C LEU A 319 -7.58 9.20 23.82
N GLY A 320 -7.84 7.92 23.54
CA GLY A 320 -7.01 6.82 24.01
C GLY A 320 -5.59 6.87 23.44
N ASP A 321 -4.64 6.21 24.11
CA ASP A 321 -3.21 6.27 23.78
C ASP A 321 -2.88 5.83 22.33
N ASP A 322 -3.62 4.86 21.79
CA ASP A 322 -3.44 4.36 20.42
C ASP A 322 -3.82 5.40 19.36
N GLU A 323 -4.91 6.12 19.62
CA GLU A 323 -5.38 7.19 18.76
C GLU A 323 -4.47 8.41 18.87
N ALA A 324 -3.95 8.70 20.07
CA ALA A 324 -2.97 9.74 20.30
C ALA A 324 -1.65 9.48 19.54
N ASN A 325 -1.16 8.23 19.56
CA ASN A 325 0.01 7.82 18.76
C ASN A 325 -0.25 7.92 17.24
N SER A 326 -1.44 7.51 16.79
CA SER A 326 -1.84 7.65 15.39
C SER A 326 -1.99 9.12 14.96
N LEU A 327 -2.49 9.97 15.86
CA LEU A 327 -2.60 11.41 15.68
C LEU A 327 -1.21 12.07 15.61
N PHE A 328 -0.28 11.65 16.45
CA PHE A 328 1.09 12.15 16.43
C PHE A 328 1.79 11.84 15.09
N TYR A 329 1.62 10.61 14.58
CA TYR A 329 2.08 10.24 13.24
C TYR A 329 1.45 11.09 12.12
N LEU A 330 0.14 11.34 12.21
CA LEU A 330 -0.57 12.18 11.24
C LEU A 330 -0.10 13.66 11.30
N THR A 331 0.24 14.13 12.49
CA THR A 331 0.77 15.48 12.74
C THR A 331 2.14 15.67 12.08
N GLY A 332 3.02 14.67 12.11
CA GLY A 332 4.30 14.74 11.37
C GLY A 332 4.10 14.94 9.86
N ARG A 333 3.03 14.35 9.29
CA ARG A 333 2.67 14.56 7.88
C ARG A 333 2.14 15.96 7.61
N THR A 334 1.33 16.54 8.50
CA THR A 334 0.83 17.92 8.32
C THR A 334 1.96 18.93 8.42
N VAL A 335 2.90 18.72 9.33
CA VAL A 335 4.14 19.50 9.41
C VAL A 335 4.91 19.43 8.09
N ARG A 336 5.13 18.23 7.54
CA ARG A 336 5.82 18.06 6.25
C ARG A 336 5.21 18.87 5.11
N GLN A 337 3.88 19.00 5.09
CA GLN A 337 3.17 19.78 4.08
C GLN A 337 3.38 21.29 4.25
N ILE A 338 3.69 21.74 5.45
CA ILE A 338 3.82 23.16 5.80
C ILE A 338 5.25 23.66 5.69
N LEU A 339 6.26 22.79 5.90
CA LEU A 339 7.68 23.15 5.80
C LEU A 339 8.05 23.95 4.53
N PRO A 340 7.57 23.62 3.31
CA PRO A 340 7.85 24.42 2.12
C PRO A 340 7.34 25.86 2.21
N HIS A 341 6.22 26.07 2.90
CA HIS A 341 5.55 27.37 3.07
C HIS A 341 6.13 28.24 4.19
N ILE A 342 7.04 27.68 5.00
CA ILE A 342 7.73 28.32 6.14
C ILE A 342 9.25 28.36 5.89
N SER A 343 9.70 27.97 4.69
CA SER A 343 11.11 27.77 4.35
C SER A 343 12.03 28.97 4.65
N GLY A 344 11.51 30.20 4.69
CA GLY A 344 12.25 31.43 4.99
C GLY A 344 12.36 31.84 6.48
N CYS A 345 11.84 31.08 7.44
CA CYS A 345 11.89 31.44 8.86
C CYS A 345 12.40 30.28 9.74
N GLU A 346 13.62 30.38 10.26
CA GLU A 346 14.24 29.37 11.13
C GLU A 346 13.49 29.19 12.45
N LYS A 347 13.07 30.27 13.10
CA LYS A 347 12.26 30.22 14.35
C LYS A 347 10.96 29.42 14.19
N CYS A 348 10.30 29.57 13.04
CA CYS A 348 9.06 28.88 12.74
C CYS A 348 9.33 27.40 12.32
N LYS A 349 10.55 27.03 11.87
CA LYS A 349 10.93 25.62 11.63
C LYS A 349 11.26 24.92 12.94
N ASP A 350 12.10 25.53 13.77
CA ASP A 350 12.53 24.98 15.07
C ASP A 350 11.37 24.85 16.05
N ALA A 351 10.35 25.71 15.95
CA ALA A 351 9.14 25.59 16.78
C ALA A 351 8.24 24.41 16.37
N VAL A 352 8.33 23.95 15.13
CA VAL A 352 7.43 22.94 14.55
C VAL A 352 8.06 21.55 14.57
N GLU A 353 9.37 21.46 14.32
CA GLU A 353 10.15 20.24 14.51
C GLU A 353 10.45 20.08 16.00
N GLY A 354 10.11 18.93 16.58
CA GLY A 354 10.38 18.65 17.98
C GLY A 354 11.89 18.52 18.18
N GLY A 355 12.45 19.28 19.13
CA GLY A 355 13.77 19.02 19.69
C GLY A 355 13.80 17.71 20.51
N ASP A 356 14.73 17.61 21.47
CA ASP A 356 14.96 16.37 22.24
C ASP A 356 13.79 15.93 23.14
N GLU A 357 12.87 16.84 23.48
CA GLU A 357 11.69 16.53 24.29
C GLU A 357 10.48 16.10 23.46
N LEU A 358 10.44 14.81 23.13
CA LEU A 358 9.28 14.21 22.47
C LEU A 358 8.15 13.91 23.48
N PRO A 359 6.88 14.00 23.07
CA PRO A 359 5.78 13.50 23.88
C PRO A 359 5.81 11.96 23.97
N ASP A 360 5.22 11.42 25.04
CA ASP A 360 5.14 9.98 25.36
C ASP A 360 4.43 9.14 24.26
N VAL A 361 3.78 9.82 23.31
CA VAL A 361 3.03 9.23 22.17
C VAL A 361 3.85 9.15 20.87
N SER A 362 5.18 9.04 20.97
CA SER A 362 6.09 9.01 19.81
C SER A 362 6.40 7.60 19.30
N LEU A 363 6.14 6.57 20.10
CA LEU A 363 6.55 5.18 19.87
C LEU A 363 6.14 4.64 18.49
N LEU A 364 4.87 4.84 18.10
CA LEU A 364 4.37 4.37 16.80
C LEU A 364 5.09 5.04 15.61
N THR A 365 5.45 6.32 15.75
CA THR A 365 6.16 7.06 14.70
C THR A 365 7.59 6.53 14.54
N GLU A 366 8.25 6.20 15.64
CA GLU A 366 9.60 5.63 15.63
C GLU A 366 9.62 4.25 14.97
N LEU A 367 8.67 3.38 15.34
CA LEU A 367 8.54 2.04 14.75
C LEU A 367 8.15 2.07 13.27
N LYS A 368 7.46 3.13 12.83
CA LYS A 368 7.09 3.35 11.42
C LYS A 368 8.22 3.98 10.60
N ASP A 369 9.23 4.56 11.22
CA ASP A 369 10.37 5.14 10.49
C ASP A 369 11.22 4.03 9.89
N TYR A 370 11.53 4.18 8.62
CA TYR A 370 12.26 3.18 7.85
C TYR A 370 13.78 3.40 7.89
N THR A 371 14.22 4.65 8.06
CA THR A 371 15.64 5.04 8.07
C THR A 371 16.05 5.71 9.39
N GLY A 372 15.12 5.83 10.34
CA GLY A 372 15.32 6.47 11.64
C GLY A 372 15.35 8.01 11.61
N SER A 373 15.28 8.62 10.42
CA SER A 373 15.31 10.08 10.23
C SER A 373 14.36 10.59 9.14
N SER A 374 13.58 9.71 8.51
CA SER A 374 12.71 10.10 7.39
C SER A 374 11.37 10.68 7.81
N LEU A 375 10.94 10.42 9.06
CA LEU A 375 9.70 10.95 9.59
C LEU A 375 9.97 12.17 10.47
N ILE A 376 9.21 13.23 10.23
CA ILE A 376 9.29 14.45 11.05
C ILE A 376 8.55 14.20 12.35
N LYS A 377 9.25 14.41 13.47
CA LYS A 377 8.68 14.35 14.82
C LYS A 377 8.21 15.76 15.20
N PRO A 378 6.91 16.00 15.38
CA PRO A 378 6.40 17.32 15.74
C PRO A 378 6.66 17.67 17.20
N SER A 379 6.76 18.96 17.51
CA SER A 379 6.91 19.47 18.89
C SER A 379 5.65 19.25 19.75
N LYS A 380 5.80 19.26 21.08
CA LYS A 380 4.69 19.11 22.05
C LYS A 380 3.59 20.16 21.84
N SER A 381 3.97 21.41 21.53
CA SER A 381 3.03 22.51 21.28
C SER A 381 2.22 22.30 20.00
N VAL A 382 2.85 21.85 18.91
CA VAL A 382 2.15 21.48 17.67
C VAL A 382 1.18 20.32 17.91
N PHE A 383 1.59 19.31 18.67
CA PHE A 383 0.72 18.18 18.99
C PHE A 383 -0.49 18.61 19.82
N ALA A 384 -0.33 19.51 20.79
CA ALA A 384 -1.45 20.05 21.58
C ALA A 384 -2.48 20.79 20.70
N VAL A 385 -2.02 21.62 19.76
CA VAL A 385 -2.87 22.31 18.78
C VAL A 385 -3.69 21.33 17.94
N VAL A 386 -3.04 20.29 17.42
CA VAL A 386 -3.72 19.28 16.60
C VAL A 386 -4.64 18.39 17.43
N LYS A 387 -4.31 18.11 18.69
CA LYS A 387 -5.19 17.40 19.64
C LYS A 387 -6.49 18.17 19.88
N THR A 388 -6.42 19.48 20.07
CA THR A 388 -7.60 20.34 20.19
C THR A 388 -8.41 20.34 18.88
N ALA A 389 -7.75 20.45 17.73
CA ALA A 389 -8.44 20.41 16.43
C ALA A 389 -9.14 19.06 16.16
N GLU A 390 -8.54 17.94 16.57
CA GLU A 390 -9.18 16.61 16.46
C GLU A 390 -10.40 16.47 17.37
N ARG A 391 -10.37 17.05 18.58
CA ARG A 391 -11.54 17.08 19.47
C ARG A 391 -12.71 17.79 18.80
N CYS A 392 -12.50 19.03 18.33
CA CYS A 392 -13.55 19.79 17.63
C CYS A 392 -14.11 19.05 16.40
N LEU A 393 -13.27 18.29 15.68
CA LEU A 393 -13.70 17.49 14.52
C LEU A 393 -14.54 16.27 14.92
N ARG A 394 -14.25 15.64 16.06
CA ARG A 394 -15.03 14.52 16.59
C ARG A 394 -16.41 14.97 17.03
N ASP A 395 -16.48 16.09 17.73
CA ASP A 395 -17.73 16.68 18.21
C ASP A 395 -18.67 17.01 17.05
N GLN A 396 -18.11 17.59 15.97
CA GLN A 396 -18.89 18.02 14.81
C GLN A 396 -19.04 16.93 13.72
N ARG A 397 -18.67 15.69 14.00
CA ARG A 397 -18.59 14.60 13.01
C ARG A 397 -19.92 14.37 12.29
N GLU A 398 -21.02 14.27 13.03
CA GLU A 398 -22.33 14.00 12.43
C GLU A 398 -22.79 15.17 11.55
N SER A 399 -22.59 16.39 12.02
CA SER A 399 -22.93 17.63 11.31
C SER A 399 -22.14 17.77 10.01
N ILE A 400 -20.88 17.33 9.99
CA ILE A 400 -20.03 17.25 8.79
C ILE A 400 -20.58 16.24 7.79
N LEU A 401 -20.95 15.04 8.25
CA LEU A 401 -21.46 13.98 7.38
C LEU A 401 -22.83 14.31 6.79
N LYS A 402 -23.66 15.05 7.54
CA LYS A 402 -24.97 15.57 7.08
C LYS A 402 -24.83 16.81 6.17
N GLY A 403 -23.61 17.35 5.98
CA GLY A 403 -23.35 18.51 5.14
C GLY A 403 -23.79 19.85 5.74
N VAL A 404 -24.07 19.90 7.04
CA VAL A 404 -24.59 21.09 7.75
C VAL A 404 -23.47 22.12 7.97
N ILE A 405 -22.24 21.67 8.18
CA ILE A 405 -21.11 22.54 8.54
C ILE A 405 -20.06 22.56 7.42
N THR A 406 -19.65 23.77 7.04
CA THR A 406 -18.60 23.99 6.05
C THR A 406 -17.19 23.85 6.66
N HIS A 407 -16.22 23.48 5.83
CA HIS A 407 -14.81 23.35 6.25
C HIS A 407 -14.26 24.65 6.89
N SER A 408 -14.69 25.82 6.42
CA SER A 408 -14.29 27.12 6.98
C SER A 408 -14.76 27.32 8.42
N ARG A 409 -15.97 26.85 8.77
CA ARG A 409 -16.51 26.98 10.12
C ARG A 409 -15.78 26.09 11.12
N ILE A 410 -15.40 24.87 10.72
CA ILE A 410 -14.60 23.97 11.55
C ILE A 410 -13.23 24.56 11.85
N VAL A 411 -12.58 25.14 10.83
CA VAL A 411 -11.28 25.78 11.01
C VAL A 411 -11.38 26.96 11.98
N SER A 412 -12.45 27.76 11.90
CA SER A 412 -12.66 28.86 12.86
C SER A 412 -12.86 28.36 14.27
N LEU A 413 -13.71 27.34 14.46
CA LEU A 413 -13.96 26.73 15.78
C LEU A 413 -12.69 26.14 16.40
N ALA A 414 -11.88 25.44 15.59
CA ALA A 414 -10.62 24.88 16.05
C ALA A 414 -9.59 25.96 16.39
N LEU A 415 -9.58 27.10 15.68
CA LEU A 415 -8.75 28.27 15.98
C LEU A 415 -9.20 28.97 17.27
N GLU A 416 -10.51 29.15 17.47
CA GLU A 416 -11.10 29.70 18.69
C GLU A 416 -10.76 28.81 19.91
N ALA A 417 -10.85 27.48 19.76
CA ALA A 417 -10.58 26.51 20.80
C ALA A 417 -9.08 26.36 21.16
N THR A 418 -8.17 26.69 20.24
CA THR A 418 -6.72 26.58 20.52
C THR A 418 -6.16 27.72 21.35
N GLY A 419 -6.83 28.88 21.37
CA GLY A 419 -6.43 30.02 22.18
C GLY A 419 -4.99 30.49 21.94
N SER A 420 -4.32 30.98 22.98
CA SER A 420 -2.89 31.34 22.94
C SER A 420 -2.02 30.08 23.06
N SER A 421 -1.28 29.76 22.00
CA SER A 421 -0.27 28.70 22.04
C SER A 421 1.14 29.29 22.03
N ASP A 422 2.12 28.54 22.55
CA ASP A 422 3.54 28.91 22.55
C ASP A 422 4.18 28.92 21.15
N LEU A 423 3.38 28.70 20.09
CA LEU A 423 3.86 28.72 18.72
C LEU A 423 4.02 30.17 18.23
N PRO A 424 5.06 30.45 17.44
CA PRO A 424 5.28 31.80 16.97
C PRO A 424 4.15 32.24 16.05
N THR A 425 3.69 33.48 16.22
CA THR A 425 2.69 34.12 15.36
C THR A 425 3.23 34.44 13.96
N CYS A 426 4.53 34.18 13.70
CA CYS A 426 5.13 34.33 12.38
C CYS A 426 4.44 33.42 11.35
N HIS A 427 4.14 33.94 10.15
CA HIS A 427 3.68 33.17 8.98
C HIS A 427 2.39 32.34 9.13
N ASP A 428 1.54 32.62 10.13
CA ASP A 428 0.27 31.91 10.36
C ASP A 428 0.45 30.38 10.41
N VAL A 429 1.38 29.91 11.25
CA VAL A 429 1.67 28.48 11.40
C VAL A 429 0.45 27.72 11.90
N ILE A 430 -0.26 28.26 12.90
CA ILE A 430 -1.42 27.63 13.54
C ILE A 430 -2.58 27.49 12.54
N GLY A 431 -2.93 28.56 11.80
CA GLY A 431 -3.97 28.52 10.78
C GLY A 431 -3.66 27.52 9.67
N LYS A 432 -2.41 27.48 9.20
CA LYS A 432 -1.96 26.49 8.20
C LYS A 432 -1.98 25.05 8.73
N LEU A 433 -1.58 24.83 9.99
CA LEU A 433 -1.62 23.53 10.66
C LEU A 433 -3.03 22.99 10.73
N ILE A 434 -3.94 23.77 11.32
CA ILE A 434 -5.34 23.39 11.49
C ILE A 434 -5.99 23.14 10.13
N LYS A 435 -5.83 24.07 9.17
CA LYS A 435 -6.42 23.94 7.83
C LYS A 435 -5.97 22.68 7.07
N ASN A 436 -4.68 22.35 7.12
CA ASN A 436 -4.14 21.17 6.44
C ASN A 436 -4.53 19.87 7.18
N TYR A 437 -4.57 19.92 8.50
CA TYR A 437 -5.03 18.82 9.34
C TYR A 437 -6.50 18.51 9.09
N THR A 438 -7.41 19.48 9.23
CA THR A 438 -8.86 19.34 9.02
C THR A 438 -9.15 18.81 7.63
N ARG A 439 -8.49 19.34 6.58
CA ARG A 439 -8.64 18.84 5.22
C ARG A 439 -8.23 17.37 5.08
N THR A 440 -7.08 16.99 5.64
CA THR A 440 -6.60 15.60 5.58
C THR A 440 -7.54 14.66 6.35
N ARG A 441 -8.01 15.10 7.52
CA ARG A 441 -8.94 14.34 8.36
C ARG A 441 -10.31 14.15 7.71
N LEU A 442 -10.84 15.19 7.06
CA LEU A 442 -12.08 15.11 6.26
C LEU A 442 -11.97 14.06 5.14
N HIS A 443 -10.85 14.02 4.41
CA HIS A 443 -10.64 12.99 3.40
C HIS A 443 -10.66 11.57 3.98
N ILE A 444 -10.13 11.37 5.18
CA ILE A 444 -10.18 10.08 5.88
C ILE A 444 -11.62 9.73 6.25
N LEU A 445 -12.36 10.66 6.88
CA LEU A 445 -13.75 10.46 7.29
C LEU A 445 -14.67 10.15 6.09
N VAL A 446 -14.59 10.94 5.02
CA VAL A 446 -15.39 10.72 3.81
C VAL A 446 -15.04 9.40 3.14
N ARG A 447 -13.75 9.00 3.15
CA ARG A 447 -13.33 7.70 2.60
C ARG A 447 -13.92 6.53 3.37
N GLU A 448 -13.96 6.62 4.71
CA GLU A 448 -14.57 5.61 5.57
C GLU A 448 -16.08 5.53 5.36
N PHE A 449 -16.77 6.67 5.33
CA PHE A 449 -18.20 6.74 5.05
C PHE A 449 -18.55 6.12 3.69
N ASN A 450 -17.81 6.48 2.63
CA ASN A 450 -17.96 5.90 1.31
C ASN A 450 -17.63 4.40 1.26
N SER A 451 -16.81 3.89 2.19
CA SER A 451 -16.54 2.45 2.29
C SER A 451 -17.74 1.72 2.92
N LYS A 452 -18.37 2.29 3.95
CA LYS A 452 -19.57 1.75 4.60
C LYS A 452 -20.76 1.71 3.63
N LEU A 453 -21.03 2.81 2.93
CA LEU A 453 -22.08 2.89 1.91
C LEU A 453 -21.87 1.86 0.78
N ARG A 454 -20.62 1.65 0.34
CA ARG A 454 -20.32 0.63 -0.67
C ARG A 454 -20.53 -0.78 -0.16
N ALA A 455 -20.23 -1.06 1.11
CA ALA A 455 -20.50 -2.36 1.72
C ALA A 455 -22.01 -2.64 1.76
N GLU A 456 -22.82 -1.69 2.24
CA GLU A 456 -24.29 -1.80 2.28
C GLU A 456 -24.90 -2.02 0.90
N ASN A 457 -24.43 -1.27 -0.11
CA ASN A 457 -24.88 -1.43 -1.49
C ASN A 457 -24.40 -2.75 -2.12
N SER A 458 -23.23 -3.25 -1.73
CA SER A 458 -22.71 -4.54 -2.23
C SER A 458 -23.50 -5.74 -1.71
N VAL A 459 -24.06 -5.67 -0.49
CA VAL A 459 -24.95 -6.71 0.06
C VAL A 459 -26.23 -6.82 -0.78
N LYS A 460 -26.76 -5.69 -1.29
CA LYS A 460 -27.91 -5.67 -2.21
C LYS A 460 -27.57 -6.21 -3.62
N CYS A 461 -26.30 -6.24 -4.00
CA CYS A 461 -25.81 -6.75 -5.28
C CYS A 461 -24.94 -8.01 -5.12
N GLY A 462 -25.26 -8.84 -4.12
CA GLY A 462 -24.69 -10.19 -3.99
C GLY A 462 -24.77 -10.95 -5.31
N SER A 463 -23.66 -11.58 -5.68
CA SER A 463 -23.41 -12.30 -6.93
C SER A 463 -24.57 -13.17 -7.40
N ARG A 464 -25.46 -12.61 -8.23
CA ARG A 464 -26.30 -13.38 -9.14
C ARG A 464 -25.55 -13.48 -10.45
N SER A 465 -25.13 -14.68 -10.82
CA SER A 465 -24.68 -14.96 -12.18
C SER A 465 -25.75 -14.46 -13.16
N ILE A 466 -25.33 -13.89 -14.28
CA ILE A 466 -26.25 -13.43 -15.34
C ILE A 466 -27.22 -14.57 -15.75
N GLY A 467 -26.78 -15.83 -15.65
CA GLY A 467 -27.61 -17.03 -15.88
C GLY A 467 -28.80 -17.19 -14.91
N MET A 468 -28.70 -16.75 -13.66
CA MET A 468 -29.81 -16.81 -12.70
C MET A 468 -30.85 -15.70 -12.92
N ARG A 469 -30.47 -14.57 -13.52
CA ARG A 469 -31.43 -13.49 -13.85
C ARG A 469 -32.34 -13.88 -15.02
N MET A 470 -31.89 -14.75 -15.92
CA MET A 470 -32.70 -15.20 -17.06
C MET A 470 -33.66 -16.36 -16.71
N ALA A 471 -33.42 -17.09 -15.62
CA ALA A 471 -34.28 -18.20 -15.21
C ALA A 471 -35.57 -17.76 -14.48
N LEU A 472 -35.61 -16.53 -13.94
CA LEU A 472 -36.78 -16.00 -13.22
C LEU A 472 -37.73 -15.16 -14.10
N HIS A 473 -37.40 -14.97 -15.38
CA HIS A 473 -38.32 -14.34 -16.36
C HIS A 473 -39.11 -15.38 -17.19
N LYS A 474 -39.02 -16.66 -16.82
CA LYS A 474 -39.83 -17.75 -17.37
C LYS A 474 -40.33 -18.67 -16.25
N LEU A 475 -41.06 -18.10 -15.30
CA LEU A 475 -42.07 -18.79 -14.50
C LEU A 475 -43.26 -17.85 -14.34
#